data_AF-X1DAG4-F1
#
_entry.id   AF-X1DAG4-F1
#
_cell.length_a   1.000
_cell.length_b   1.000
_cell.length_c   1.000
_cell.angle_alpha   90.00
_cell.angle_beta   90.00
_cell.angle_gamma   90.00
#
_symmetry.space_group_name_H-M   'P 1'
#
loop_
_entity.id
_entity.type
_entity.pdbx_description
1 polymer ?
#
loop_
_entity_poly.entity_id
_entity_poly.type
_entity_poly.pdbx_seq_one_letter_code
_entity_poly.pdbx_strand_id
1 'polypeptide(L)'
;MDEIIAGLKKKIVEIIKKSSNPEDPIHAKNTLEWMIKLEPQADEALKISALGHDIERAISKRKIKRENYRNYEEFKKAHALNSTEILSKLMETFEVKKELREEIFYLVNHHETGGNK
;
A
#
# COMPACT_ATOMS: atom_id res chain seq x y z
N MET A 1 -4.18 -18.60 -7.82
CA MET A 1 -3.41 -17.53 -7.15
C MET A 1 -3.41 -16.27 -8.01
N ASP A 2 -3.04 -16.39 -9.29
CA ASP A 2 -2.87 -15.24 -10.17
C ASP A 2 -4.15 -14.41 -10.37
N GLU A 3 -5.31 -15.06 -10.51
CA GLU A 3 -6.60 -14.36 -10.60
C GLU A 3 -6.95 -13.60 -9.30
N ILE A 4 -6.66 -14.18 -8.13
CA ILE A 4 -6.84 -13.54 -6.83
C ILE A 4 -5.98 -12.28 -6.75
N ILE A 5 -4.70 -12.39 -7.12
CA ILE A 5 -3.75 -11.28 -7.08
C ILE A 5 -4.11 -10.19 -8.09
N ALA A 6 -4.51 -10.57 -9.30
CA ALA A 6 -5.00 -9.63 -10.31
C ALA A 6 -6.26 -8.89 -9.82
N GLY A 7 -7.21 -9.62 -9.21
CA GLY A 7 -8.40 -9.05 -8.59
C GLY A 7 -8.08 -8.07 -7.46
N LEU A 8 -7.15 -8.43 -6.58
CA LEU A 8 -6.67 -7.57 -5.49
C LEU A 8 -6.06 -6.28 -6.03
N LYS A 9 -5.11 -6.37 -6.97
CA LYS A 9 -4.47 -5.20 -7.59
C LYS A 9 -5.48 -4.28 -8.26
N LYS A 10 -6.44 -4.86 -9.00
CA LYS A 10 -7.55 -4.11 -9.58
C LYS A 10 -8.35 -3.38 -8.50
N LYS A 11 -8.64 -4.05 -7.37
CA LYS A 11 -9.39 -3.45 -6.27
C LYS A 11 -8.64 -2.32 -5.58
N ILE A 12 -7.33 -2.45 -5.40
CA ILE A 12 -6.46 -1.38 -4.88
C ILE A 12 -6.55 -0.17 -5.80
N VAL A 13 -6.40 -0.35 -7.11
CA VAL A 13 -6.52 0.74 -8.10
C VAL A 13 -7.91 1.39 -8.05
N GLU A 14 -8.98 0.62 -7.95
CA GLU A 14 -10.35 1.15 -7.82
C GLU A 14 -10.54 2.00 -6.56
N ILE A 15 -9.89 1.65 -5.45
CA ILE A 15 -9.92 2.44 -4.22
C ILE A 15 -9.12 3.73 -4.42
N ILE A 16 -7.89 3.63 -4.91
CA ILE A 16 -6.99 4.79 -5.07
C ILE A 16 -7.58 5.82 -6.03
N LYS A 17 -8.22 5.37 -7.13
CA LYS A 17 -8.91 6.24 -8.10
C LYS A 17 -10.02 7.12 -7.49
N LYS A 18 -10.53 6.78 -6.30
CA LYS A 18 -11.54 7.57 -5.60
C LYS A 18 -10.95 8.65 -4.72
N SER A 19 -9.62 8.78 -4.67
CA SER A 19 -8.98 9.85 -3.90
C SER A 19 -9.47 11.22 -4.38
N SER A 20 -9.66 12.12 -3.42
CA SER A 20 -9.91 13.53 -3.71
C SER A 20 -8.65 14.27 -4.14
N ASN A 21 -7.46 13.67 -3.96
CA ASN A 21 -6.20 14.20 -4.48
C ASN A 21 -5.89 13.53 -5.84
N PRO A 22 -5.84 14.29 -6.95
CA PRO A 22 -5.57 13.71 -8.28
C PRO A 22 -4.15 13.15 -8.42
N GLU A 23 -3.23 13.49 -7.52
CA GLU A 23 -1.87 12.95 -7.53
C GLU A 23 -1.78 11.52 -6.98
N ASP A 24 -2.68 11.10 -6.07
CA ASP A 24 -2.57 9.79 -5.42
C ASP A 24 -2.62 8.61 -6.42
N PRO A 25 -3.52 8.58 -7.43
CA PRO A 25 -3.51 7.54 -8.46
C PRO A 25 -2.26 7.56 -9.34
N ILE A 26 -1.73 8.75 -9.62
CA ILE A 26 -0.52 8.91 -10.46
C ILE A 26 0.70 8.41 -9.68
N HIS A 27 0.81 8.80 -8.41
CA HIS A 27 1.85 8.35 -7.49
C HIS A 27 1.88 6.83 -7.40
N ALA A 28 0.76 6.19 -7.04
CA ALA A 28 0.69 4.73 -6.91
C ALA A 28 1.10 3.99 -8.20
N LYS A 29 0.66 4.49 -9.36
CA LYS A 29 1.04 3.93 -10.66
C LYS A 29 2.54 4.11 -10.92
N ASN A 30 3.06 5.32 -10.75
CA ASN A 30 4.47 5.63 -11.02
C ASN A 30 5.40 4.86 -10.08
N THR A 31 5.06 4.71 -8.80
CA THR A 31 5.85 3.91 -7.84
C THR A 31 5.97 2.47 -8.30
N LEU A 32 4.86 1.85 -8.75
CA LEU A 32 4.89 0.50 -9.29
C LEU A 32 5.74 0.42 -10.58
N GLU A 33 5.59 1.37 -11.50
CA GLU A 33 6.36 1.40 -12.74
C GLU A 33 7.87 1.55 -12.50
N TRP A 34 8.26 2.43 -11.58
CA TRP A 34 9.67 2.61 -11.21
C TRP A 34 10.23 1.39 -10.48
N MET A 35 9.46 0.80 -9.57
CA MET A 35 9.86 -0.43 -8.90
C MET A 35 10.15 -1.54 -9.92
N ILE A 36 9.27 -1.77 -10.90
CA ILE A 36 9.46 -2.81 -11.94
C ILE A 36 10.68 -2.50 -12.82
N LYS A 37 10.97 -1.22 -13.09
CA LYS A 37 12.16 -0.83 -13.85
C LYS A 37 13.45 -1.10 -13.09
N LEU A 38 13.44 -0.93 -11.76
CA LEU A 38 14.59 -1.15 -10.90
C LEU A 38 14.79 -2.65 -10.59
N GLU A 39 13.71 -3.38 -10.38
CA GLU A 39 13.70 -4.82 -10.08
C GLU A 39 12.67 -5.56 -10.95
N PRO A 40 13.05 -5.94 -12.19
CA PRO A 40 12.14 -6.62 -13.11
C PRO A 40 11.64 -7.99 -12.62
N GLN A 41 12.37 -8.64 -11.71
CA GLN A 41 12.01 -9.92 -11.12
C GLN A 41 11.28 -9.76 -9.77
N ALA A 42 10.85 -8.54 -9.44
CA ALA A 42 10.11 -8.26 -8.21
C ALA A 42 8.95 -9.24 -8.02
N ASP A 43 8.87 -9.80 -6.82
CA ASP A 43 7.77 -10.68 -6.46
C ASP A 43 6.45 -9.91 -6.32
N GLU A 44 5.37 -10.66 -6.12
CA GLU A 44 4.05 -10.08 -5.97
C GLU A 44 3.90 -9.26 -4.68
N ALA A 45 4.66 -9.57 -3.63
CA ALA A 45 4.62 -8.82 -2.38
C ALA A 45 5.14 -7.39 -2.59
N LEU A 46 6.28 -7.24 -3.26
CA LEU A 46 6.87 -5.94 -3.57
C LEU A 46 5.98 -5.15 -4.54
N LYS A 47 5.39 -5.80 -5.55
CA LYS A 47 4.45 -5.17 -6.49
C LYS A 47 3.19 -4.66 -5.81
N ILE A 48 2.58 -5.46 -4.93
CA ILE A 48 1.38 -5.05 -4.20
C ILE A 48 1.71 -3.93 -3.21
N SER A 49 2.85 -4.03 -2.53
CA SER A 49 3.31 -3.01 -1.59
C SER A 49 3.56 -1.67 -2.29
N ALA A 50 4.30 -1.67 -3.41
CA ALA A 50 4.53 -0.47 -4.23
C ALA A 50 3.23 0.20 -4.68
N LEU A 51 2.26 -0.60 -5.15
CA LEU A 51 0.96 -0.11 -5.61
C LEU A 51 0.08 0.43 -4.47
N GLY A 52 0.13 -0.18 -3.30
CA GLY A 52 -0.82 0.02 -2.21
C GLY A 52 -0.29 0.76 -0.98
N HIS A 53 1.00 1.10 -0.91
CA HIS A 53 1.63 1.62 0.32
C HIS A 53 0.93 2.86 0.90
N ASP A 54 0.34 3.69 0.03
CA ASP A 54 -0.35 4.93 0.37
C ASP A 54 -1.90 4.83 0.30
N ILE A 55 -2.47 3.62 0.23
CA ILE A 55 -3.92 3.41 -0.06
C ILE A 55 -4.86 4.18 0.87
N GLU A 56 -4.43 4.44 2.11
CA GLU A 56 -5.20 5.16 3.10
C GLU A 56 -5.53 6.60 2.68
N ARG A 57 -4.65 7.24 1.88
CA ARG A 57 -4.81 8.61 1.39
C ARG A 57 -6.08 8.77 0.56
N ALA A 58 -6.51 7.70 -0.12
CA ALA A 58 -7.69 7.69 -0.97
C ALA A 58 -9.01 7.47 -0.23
N ILE A 59 -8.98 7.15 1.07
CA ILE A 59 -10.17 6.88 1.87
C ILE A 59 -10.35 8.00 2.89
N SER A 60 -11.14 9.02 2.56
CA SER A 60 -11.24 10.26 3.37
C SER A 60 -11.55 10.05 4.85
N LYS A 61 -12.33 9.00 5.19
CA LYS A 61 -12.67 8.64 6.59
C LYS A 61 -11.52 7.96 7.34
N ARG A 62 -10.57 7.37 6.63
CA ARG A 62 -9.39 6.70 7.19
C ARG A 62 -8.15 7.57 7.11
N LYS A 63 -8.12 8.59 6.24
CA LYS A 63 -6.95 9.42 5.97
C LYS A 63 -6.31 9.96 7.25
N ILE A 64 -5.05 9.63 7.48
CA ILE A 64 -4.24 10.19 8.57
C ILE A 64 -3.95 11.66 8.28
N LYS A 65 -4.22 12.50 9.28
CA LYS A 65 -4.07 13.95 9.18
C LYS A 65 -2.83 14.41 9.92
N ARG A 66 -1.93 15.12 9.23
CA ARG A 66 -0.65 15.57 9.79
C ARG A 66 -0.82 16.44 11.02
N GLU A 67 -1.87 17.26 11.07
CA GLU A 67 -2.16 18.17 12.19
C GLU A 67 -2.47 17.46 13.52
N ASN A 68 -2.81 16.16 13.48
CA ASN A 68 -3.14 15.38 14.68
C ASN A 68 -1.91 14.81 15.42
N TYR A 69 -0.70 15.03 14.91
CA TYR A 69 0.52 14.39 15.43
C TYR A 69 1.58 15.42 15.84
N ARG A 70 2.29 15.11 16.92
CA ARG A 70 3.27 16.02 17.52
C ARG A 70 4.49 16.21 16.63
N ASN A 71 4.98 15.14 16.00
CA ASN A 71 6.14 15.16 15.13
C ASN A 71 5.87 14.41 13.81
N TYR A 72 6.79 14.60 12.87
CA TYR A 72 6.69 14.02 11.53
C TYR A 72 6.80 12.50 11.54
N GLU A 73 7.69 11.94 12.36
CA GLU A 73 7.90 10.49 12.47
C GLU A 73 6.66 9.74 12.97
N GLU A 74 5.99 10.26 14.00
CA GLU A 74 4.73 9.70 14.50
C GLU A 74 3.63 9.71 13.44
N PHE A 75 3.54 10.80 12.68
CA PHE A 75 2.61 10.91 11.56
C PHE A 75 2.89 9.86 10.48
N LYS A 76 4.15 9.72 10.05
CA LYS A 76 4.54 8.78 8.98
C LYS A 76 4.36 7.33 9.43
N LYS A 77 4.69 7.01 10.69
CA LYS A 77 4.42 5.70 11.29
C LYS A 77 2.92 5.38 11.33
N ALA A 78 2.08 6.32 11.74
CA ALA A 78 0.64 6.11 11.78
C ALA A 78 0.04 5.94 10.38
N HIS A 79 0.54 6.71 9.40
CA HIS A 79 0.17 6.58 8.00
C HIS A 79 0.51 5.19 7.43
N ALA A 80 1.75 4.73 7.61
CA ALA A 80 2.18 3.41 7.16
C ALA A 80 1.36 2.26 7.80
N LEU A 81 1.11 2.35 9.11
CA LEU A 81 0.29 1.37 9.83
C LEU A 81 -1.15 1.34 9.31
N ASN A 82 -1.77 2.51 9.09
CA ASN A 82 -3.14 2.59 8.62
C ASN A 82 -3.32 2.03 7.20
N SER A 83 -2.39 2.34 6.28
CA SER A 83 -2.35 1.73 4.94
C SER A 83 -2.26 0.21 5.03
N THR A 84 -1.40 -0.27 5.94
CA THR A 84 -1.20 -1.70 6.16
C THR A 84 -2.47 -2.38 6.68
N GLU A 85 -3.18 -1.80 7.65
CA GLU A 85 -4.46 -2.33 8.14
C GLU A 85 -5.52 -2.44 7.04
N ILE A 86 -5.57 -1.46 6.14
CA ILE A 86 -6.52 -1.44 5.02
C ILE A 86 -6.18 -2.57 4.03
N LEU A 87 -4.91 -2.70 3.67
CA LEU A 87 -4.45 -3.78 2.78
C LEU A 87 -4.66 -5.16 3.38
N SER A 88 -4.36 -5.36 4.67
CA SER A 88 -4.56 -6.66 5.34
C SER A 88 -6.01 -7.12 5.26
N LYS A 89 -6.98 -6.25 5.57
CA LYS A 89 -8.41 -6.57 5.47
C LYS A 89 -8.83 -6.87 4.03
N LEU A 90 -8.27 -6.14 3.07
CA LEU A 90 -8.54 -6.38 1.66
C LEU A 90 -8.00 -7.75 1.23
N MET A 91 -6.76 -8.05 1.57
CA MET A 91 -6.11 -9.33 1.27
C MET A 91 -6.80 -10.51 1.94
N GLU A 92 -7.33 -10.35 3.15
CA GLU A 92 -8.18 -11.35 3.82
C GLU A 92 -9.47 -11.62 3.03
N THR A 93 -10.12 -10.57 2.52
CA THR A 93 -11.34 -10.69 1.69
C THR A 93 -11.08 -11.43 0.38
N PHE A 94 -9.88 -11.30 -0.17
CA PHE A 94 -9.43 -11.99 -1.38
C PHE A 94 -8.79 -13.35 -1.10
N GLU A 95 -8.79 -13.82 0.16
CA GLU A 95 -8.20 -15.10 0.56
C GLU A 95 -6.71 -15.26 0.18
N VAL A 96 -5.97 -14.15 0.19
CA VAL A 96 -4.52 -14.15 -0.03
C VAL A 96 -3.84 -14.94 1.07
N LYS A 97 -2.88 -15.81 0.69
CA LYS A 97 -2.11 -16.64 1.61
C LYS A 97 -1.46 -15.82 2.72
N LYS A 98 -1.47 -16.36 3.94
CA LYS A 98 -1.01 -15.70 5.15
C LYS A 98 0.43 -15.19 5.00
N GLU A 99 1.33 -16.00 4.45
CA GLU A 99 2.75 -15.68 4.29
C GLU A 99 2.93 -14.42 3.42
N LEU A 100 2.19 -14.34 2.31
CA LEU A 100 2.21 -13.18 1.41
C LEU A 100 1.61 -11.93 2.09
N ARG A 101 0.54 -12.10 2.88
CA ARG A 101 -0.05 -10.98 3.65
C ARG A 101 0.92 -10.42 4.69
N GLU A 102 1.63 -11.29 5.41
CA GLU A 102 2.60 -10.89 6.42
C GLU A 102 3.80 -10.17 5.80
N GLU A 103 4.23 -10.58 4.61
CA GLU A 103 5.28 -9.90 3.87
C GLU A 103 4.86 -8.51 3.38
N ILE A 104 3.68 -8.39 2.77
CA ILE A 104 3.13 -7.09 2.35
C ILE A 104 2.91 -6.19 3.56
N PHE A 105 2.42 -6.74 4.68
CA PHE A 105 2.29 -6.01 5.93
C PHE A 105 3.63 -5.41 6.35
N TYR A 106 4.68 -6.23 6.37
CA TYR A 106 6.00 -5.79 6.76
C TYR A 106 6.53 -4.69 5.84
N LEU A 107 6.46 -4.89 4.52
CA LEU A 107 6.97 -3.93 3.54
C LEU A 107 6.25 -2.57 3.64
N VAL A 108 4.92 -2.58 3.74
CA VAL A 108 4.13 -1.33 3.82
C VAL A 108 4.29 -0.68 5.19
N ASN A 109 4.39 -1.43 6.28
CA ASN A 109 4.54 -0.81 7.61
C ASN A 109 5.91 -0.13 7.81
N HIS A 110 6.91 -0.47 6.99
CA HIS A 110 8.28 0.09 7.08
C HIS A 110 8.68 0.94 5.88
N HIS A 111 7.78 1.22 4.93
CA HIS A 111 8.14 1.88 3.66
C HIS A 111 8.68 3.32 3.84
N GLU A 112 8.43 3.95 4.98
CA GLU A 112 8.88 5.31 5.29
C GLU A 112 10.32 5.39 5.79
N THR A 113 10.80 4.31 6.39
CA THR A 113 12.14 4.23 7.00
C THR A 113 13.05 3.23 6.31
N GLY A 114 12.51 2.45 5.38
CA GLY A 114 13.14 1.24 4.87
C GLY A 114 13.07 0.09 5.89
N GLY A 115 13.39 -1.11 5.40
CA GLY A 115 13.46 -2.34 6.18
C GLY A 115 14.79 -3.06 5.98
N ASN A 116 14.90 -4.25 6.57
CA ASN A 116 16.07 -5.13 6.44
C ASN A 116 15.79 -6.38 5.60
N LYS A 117 14.64 -6.41 4.93
CA LYS A 117 14.29 -7.43 3.94
C LYS A 117 14.68 -6.94 2.56
#